data_AF-A0A1D8MRM9-F1
#
_entry.id   AF-A0A1D8MRM9-F1
#
_cell.length_a   1.000
_cell.length_b   1.000
_cell.length_c   1.000
_cell.angle_alpha   90.00
_cell.angle_beta   90.00
_cell.angle_gamma   90.00
#
_symmetry.space_group_name_H-M   'P 1'
#
loop_
_entity.id
_entity.type
_entity.pdbx_description
1 polymer ?
#
loop_
_entity_poly.entity_id
_entity_poly.type
_entity_poly.pdbx_seq_one_letter_code
_entity_poly.pdbx_strand_id
1 'polypeptide(L)'
;MSEFRGSGYLISVNERTRSKAAGIVSDEEDKEKSARELFEWVRDNYCWDMRSIESSEALLGRENSKAMSFSKSNLLISLLRSLDIPARIFLINCRMENKIKGETESSIHGPVQIKVDGEWIVADPTYGPHTTDYHDKSEFGEETWEELQSSELKHDLDRSFVWGYNYILQYVHPDVRSIRKQLRSVQNI
;
A
#
# COMPACT_ATOMS: atom_id res chain seq x y z
N MET A 1 -21.67 -12.63 -3.08
CA MET A 1 -20.48 -11.93 -3.64
C MET A 1 -20.60 -10.40 -3.47
N SER A 2 -21.01 -9.87 -2.30
CA SER A 2 -21.24 -8.42 -2.10
C SER A 2 -20.31 -7.74 -1.10
N GLU A 3 -19.39 -8.48 -0.47
CA GLU A 3 -18.67 -7.98 0.72
C GLU A 3 -17.56 -6.96 0.40
N PHE A 4 -17.10 -6.88 -0.84
CA PHE A 4 -15.95 -6.05 -1.24
C PHE A 4 -16.30 -4.93 -2.23
N ARG A 5 -17.59 -4.66 -2.48
CA ARG A 5 -18.04 -3.63 -3.44
C ARG A 5 -18.18 -2.23 -2.83
N GLY A 6 -17.84 -2.07 -1.55
CA GLY A 6 -18.10 -0.84 -0.78
C GLY A 6 -16.88 0.05 -0.62
N SER A 7 -17.13 1.36 -0.62
CA SER A 7 -16.24 2.36 -0.03
C SER A 7 -16.17 2.21 1.49
N GLY A 8 -15.09 2.69 2.08
CA GLY A 8 -14.90 2.89 3.50
C GLY A 8 -14.44 4.33 3.81
N TYR A 9 -13.83 4.52 4.98
CA TYR A 9 -13.23 5.78 5.40
C TYR A 9 -12.01 6.16 4.55
N LEU A 10 -11.14 5.20 4.20
CA LEU A 10 -9.93 5.48 3.41
C LEU A 10 -9.97 4.93 1.98
N ILE A 11 -10.85 3.97 1.73
CA ILE A 11 -10.99 3.29 0.44
C ILE A 11 -12.23 3.84 -0.27
N SER A 12 -12.07 4.58 -1.36
CA SER A 12 -13.18 5.09 -2.16
C SER A 12 -13.38 4.28 -3.43
N VAL A 13 -14.60 3.81 -3.69
CA VAL A 13 -15.01 3.20 -4.98
C VAL A 13 -16.05 4.11 -5.63
N ASN A 14 -15.59 4.96 -6.54
CA ASN A 14 -16.43 5.95 -7.22
C ASN A 14 -16.02 6.16 -8.69
N GLU A 15 -16.65 7.09 -9.38
CA GLU A 15 -16.37 7.32 -10.81
C GLU A 15 -14.90 7.67 -11.06
N ARG A 16 -14.29 8.49 -10.20
CA ARG A 16 -12.89 8.88 -10.36
C ARG A 16 -11.95 7.68 -10.24
N THR A 17 -12.16 6.81 -9.26
CA THR A 17 -11.33 5.60 -9.10
C THR A 17 -11.58 4.59 -10.20
N ARG A 18 -12.83 4.45 -10.68
CA ARG A 18 -13.18 3.64 -11.85
C ARG A 18 -12.49 4.13 -13.11
N SER A 19 -12.65 5.41 -13.48
CA SER A 19 -12.00 5.96 -14.68
C SER A 19 -10.47 5.85 -14.58
N LYS A 20 -9.92 6.03 -13.37
CA LYS A 20 -8.47 5.85 -13.17
C LYS A 20 -8.03 4.41 -13.36
N ALA A 21 -8.76 3.44 -12.81
CA ALA A 21 -8.44 2.01 -12.96
C ALA A 21 -8.54 1.57 -14.43
N ALA A 22 -9.64 1.92 -15.11
CA ALA A 22 -9.85 1.65 -16.54
C ALA A 22 -8.77 2.28 -17.44
N GLY A 23 -8.25 3.45 -17.06
CA GLY A 23 -7.15 4.09 -17.79
C GLY A 23 -5.75 3.50 -17.53
N ILE A 24 -5.61 2.61 -16.55
CA ILE A 24 -4.35 1.90 -16.25
C ILE A 24 -4.32 0.53 -16.92
N VAL A 25 -5.44 -0.21 -16.83
CA VAL A 25 -5.48 -1.60 -17.28
C VAL A 25 -5.61 -1.70 -18.79
N SER A 26 -4.98 -2.71 -19.37
CA SER A 26 -5.06 -2.96 -20.81
C SER A 26 -6.19 -3.92 -21.21
N ASP A 27 -6.68 -4.72 -20.25
CA ASP A 27 -7.77 -5.68 -20.43
C ASP A 27 -8.52 -5.90 -19.11
N GLU A 28 -9.78 -5.44 -19.03
CA GLU A 28 -10.60 -5.55 -17.82
C GLU A 28 -11.18 -6.95 -17.58
N GLU A 29 -11.17 -7.83 -18.59
CA GLU A 29 -11.68 -9.20 -18.49
C GLU A 29 -10.66 -10.11 -17.80
N ASP A 30 -9.37 -9.89 -18.05
CA ASP A 30 -8.26 -10.58 -17.36
C ASP A 30 -8.00 -9.95 -15.98
N LYS A 31 -8.61 -10.53 -14.94
CA LYS A 31 -8.52 -10.02 -13.57
C LYS A 31 -7.13 -10.15 -12.95
N GLU A 32 -6.37 -11.19 -13.28
CA GLU A 32 -5.00 -11.34 -12.77
C GLU A 32 -4.09 -10.27 -13.37
N LYS A 33 -4.14 -10.11 -14.70
CA LYS A 33 -3.38 -9.09 -15.41
C LYS A 33 -3.75 -7.68 -14.94
N SER A 34 -5.05 -7.37 -14.86
CA SER A 34 -5.55 -6.12 -14.31
C SER A 34 -5.02 -5.86 -12.89
N ALA A 35 -5.04 -6.87 -12.01
CA ALA A 35 -4.55 -6.73 -10.64
C ALA A 35 -3.05 -6.41 -10.60
N ARG A 36 -2.25 -7.07 -11.44
CA ARG A 36 -0.81 -6.84 -11.59
C ARG A 36 -0.51 -5.43 -12.12
N GLU A 37 -1.18 -5.01 -13.19
CA GLU A 37 -1.01 -3.66 -13.78
C GLU A 37 -1.35 -2.56 -12.78
N LEU A 38 -2.45 -2.71 -12.02
CA LEU A 38 -2.82 -1.77 -10.96
C LEU A 38 -1.80 -1.74 -9.82
N PHE A 39 -1.32 -2.90 -9.39
CA PHE A 39 -0.26 -3.01 -8.38
C PHE A 39 1.01 -2.29 -8.81
N GLU A 40 1.51 -2.58 -10.00
CA GLU A 40 2.72 -1.97 -10.56
C GLU A 40 2.56 -0.47 -10.71
N TRP A 41 1.40 -0.02 -11.19
CA TRP A 41 1.11 1.41 -11.30
C TRP A 41 1.16 2.12 -9.95
N VAL A 42 0.52 1.58 -8.90
CA VAL A 42 0.57 2.19 -7.55
C VAL A 42 1.98 2.13 -6.94
N ARG A 43 2.70 1.02 -7.14
CA ARG A 43 4.08 0.83 -6.67
C ARG A 43 5.01 1.88 -7.28
N ASP A 44 4.92 2.07 -8.58
CA ASP A 44 5.89 2.85 -9.35
C ASP A 44 5.52 4.35 -9.43
N ASN A 45 4.23 4.71 -9.38
CA ASN A 45 3.78 6.12 -9.46
C ASN A 45 3.75 6.84 -8.11
N TYR A 46 3.87 6.12 -6.99
CA TYR A 46 3.92 6.72 -5.66
C TYR A 46 5.15 6.23 -4.89
N CYS A 47 6.13 7.09 -4.70
CA CYS A 47 7.29 6.83 -3.87
C CYS A 47 6.89 6.73 -2.38
N TRP A 48 7.38 5.69 -1.71
CA TRP A 48 7.10 5.48 -0.29
C TRP A 48 7.73 6.59 0.57
N ASP A 49 6.97 7.22 1.45
CA ASP A 49 7.46 8.23 2.38
C ASP A 49 6.72 8.11 3.71
N MET A 50 7.41 8.37 4.81
CA MET A 50 6.84 8.33 6.17
C MET A 50 5.96 9.57 6.39
N ARG A 51 4.76 9.58 5.82
CA ARG A 51 3.75 10.64 5.91
C ARG A 51 2.50 10.14 6.64
N SER A 52 1.58 11.06 6.93
CA SER A 52 0.27 10.68 7.43
C SER A 52 -0.44 9.73 6.45
N ILE A 53 -1.18 8.77 6.99
CA ILE A 53 -2.10 7.92 6.24
C ILE A 53 -3.20 8.80 5.64
N GLU A 54 -3.47 8.58 4.36
CA GLU A 54 -4.44 9.33 3.55
C GLU A 54 -5.43 8.39 2.87
N SER A 55 -6.59 8.92 2.51
CA SER A 55 -7.57 8.19 1.68
C SER A 55 -7.08 8.08 0.24
N SER A 56 -7.63 7.12 -0.50
CA SER A 56 -7.31 6.94 -1.92
C SER A 56 -7.65 8.16 -2.77
N GLU A 57 -8.76 8.86 -2.48
CA GLU A 57 -9.13 10.09 -3.18
C GLU A 57 -8.17 11.25 -2.93
N ALA A 58 -7.73 11.41 -1.68
CA ALA A 58 -6.74 12.42 -1.34
C ALA A 58 -5.42 12.12 -2.07
N LEU A 59 -5.02 10.84 -2.11
CA LEU A 59 -3.79 10.45 -2.78
C LEU A 59 -3.86 10.60 -4.31
N LEU A 60 -4.99 10.30 -4.94
CA LEU A 60 -5.20 10.54 -6.38
C LEU A 60 -5.23 12.03 -6.75
N GLY A 61 -5.57 12.91 -5.82
CA GLY A 61 -5.61 14.37 -6.02
C GLY A 61 -4.31 15.09 -5.75
N ARG A 62 -3.26 14.38 -5.31
CA ARG A 62 -1.98 15.01 -5.00
C ARG A 62 -1.14 15.26 -6.25
N GLU A 63 -0.48 16.42 -6.24
CA GLU A 63 0.57 16.76 -7.21
C GLU A 63 1.88 16.03 -6.91
N ASN A 64 2.16 15.71 -5.63
CA ASN A 64 3.36 14.95 -5.27
C ASN A 64 3.08 13.45 -5.12
N SER A 65 3.91 12.66 -5.79
CA SER A 65 3.88 11.20 -5.77
C SER A 65 4.50 10.59 -4.52
N LYS A 66 4.27 11.12 -3.32
CA LYS A 66 4.83 10.59 -2.06
C LYS A 66 3.73 10.13 -1.10
N ALA A 67 3.84 8.91 -0.59
CA ALA A 67 2.77 8.27 0.17
C ALA A 67 3.26 7.25 1.19
N MET A 68 2.51 7.11 2.28
CA MET A 68 2.72 6.05 3.26
C MET A 68 2.29 4.68 2.70
N SER A 69 2.84 3.57 3.21
CA SER A 69 2.47 2.19 2.82
C SER A 69 0.97 1.98 2.88
N PHE A 70 0.34 2.29 4.02
CA PHE A 70 -1.13 2.21 4.17
C PHE A 70 -1.88 3.05 3.12
N SER A 71 -1.44 4.27 2.81
CA SER A 71 -2.09 5.10 1.78
C SER A 71 -2.00 4.46 0.40
N LYS A 72 -0.84 3.87 0.06
CA LYS A 72 -0.64 3.13 -1.20
C LYS A 72 -1.53 1.89 -1.26
N SER A 73 -1.64 1.13 -0.16
CA SER A 73 -2.54 -0.03 -0.07
C SER A 73 -4.02 0.36 -0.18
N ASN A 74 -4.44 1.46 0.45
CA ASN A 74 -5.81 1.97 0.32
C ASN A 74 -6.13 2.35 -1.14
N LEU A 75 -5.16 2.97 -1.83
CA LEU A 75 -5.31 3.31 -3.24
C LEU A 75 -5.40 2.05 -4.11
N LEU A 76 -4.50 1.09 -3.93
CA LEU A 76 -4.53 -0.17 -4.67
C LEU A 76 -5.87 -0.90 -4.48
N ILE A 77 -6.36 -1.01 -3.24
CA ILE A 77 -7.67 -1.63 -2.96
C ILE A 77 -8.81 -0.86 -3.63
N SER A 78 -8.77 0.47 -3.63
CA SER A 78 -9.79 1.30 -4.27
C SER A 78 -9.85 1.06 -5.79
N LEU A 79 -8.69 0.97 -6.44
CA LEU A 79 -8.59 0.70 -7.88
C LEU A 79 -9.06 -0.73 -8.21
N LEU A 80 -8.62 -1.73 -7.45
CA LEU A 80 -9.01 -3.14 -7.63
C LEU A 80 -10.53 -3.32 -7.47
N ARG A 81 -11.10 -2.81 -6.37
CA ARG A 81 -12.55 -2.89 -6.11
C ARG A 81 -13.37 -2.10 -7.13
N SER A 82 -12.78 -1.10 -7.80
CA SER A 82 -13.44 -0.37 -8.89
C SER A 82 -13.63 -1.23 -10.15
N LEU A 83 -12.79 -2.26 -10.34
CA LEU A 83 -12.91 -3.27 -11.41
C LEU A 83 -13.54 -4.59 -10.93
N ASP A 84 -14.28 -4.54 -9.80
CA ASP A 84 -14.89 -5.70 -9.16
C ASP A 84 -13.91 -6.81 -8.73
N ILE A 85 -12.63 -6.48 -8.55
CA ILE A 85 -11.63 -7.40 -8.01
C ILE A 85 -11.66 -7.32 -6.47
N PRO A 86 -12.01 -8.40 -5.74
CA PRO A 86 -12.06 -8.36 -4.30
C PRO A 86 -10.66 -8.14 -3.71
N ALA A 87 -10.52 -7.13 -2.87
CA ALA A 87 -9.26 -6.82 -2.20
C ALA A 87 -9.49 -6.31 -0.77
N ARG A 88 -8.52 -6.50 0.13
CA ARG A 88 -8.60 -6.10 1.54
C ARG A 88 -7.22 -5.82 2.13
N ILE A 89 -7.16 -5.08 3.24
CA ILE A 89 -5.92 -4.85 3.97
C ILE A 89 -5.56 -6.13 4.72
N PHE A 90 -4.30 -6.55 4.60
CA PHE A 90 -3.69 -7.59 5.43
C PHE A 90 -2.76 -6.89 6.41
N LEU A 91 -3.29 -6.52 7.58
CA LEU A 91 -2.54 -5.82 8.61
C LEU A 91 -1.64 -6.83 9.31
N ILE A 92 -0.34 -6.61 9.26
CA ILE A 92 0.64 -7.53 9.82
C ILE A 92 1.55 -6.82 10.81
N ASN A 93 1.99 -7.58 11.81
CA ASN A 93 3.21 -7.27 12.53
C ASN A 93 4.27 -8.24 12.02
N CYS A 94 5.37 -7.72 11.51
CA CYS A 94 6.39 -8.51 10.85
C CYS A 94 7.79 -7.97 11.14
N ARG A 95 8.79 -8.76 10.77
CA ARG A 95 10.19 -8.34 10.71
C ARG A 95 10.57 -8.09 9.27
N MET A 96 11.19 -6.95 9.00
CA MET A 96 11.59 -6.53 7.65
C MET A 96 13.04 -6.07 7.66
N GLU A 97 13.77 -6.38 6.59
CA GLU A 97 15.15 -5.94 6.41
C GLU A 97 15.20 -4.42 6.18
N ASN A 98 16.10 -3.74 6.87
CA ASN A 98 16.48 -2.36 6.57
C ASN A 98 17.89 -2.37 5.96
N LYS A 99 17.99 -2.31 4.62
CA LYS A 99 19.27 -2.45 3.90
C LYS A 99 20.28 -1.37 4.24
N ILE A 100 19.81 -0.17 4.62
CA ILE A 100 20.68 0.94 5.02
C ILE A 100 21.39 0.64 6.34
N LYS A 101 20.70 -0.05 7.27
CA LYS A 101 21.26 -0.42 8.57
C LYS A 101 21.91 -1.81 8.57
N GLY A 102 21.51 -2.68 7.63
CA GLY A 102 21.91 -4.09 7.63
C GLY A 102 21.30 -4.86 8.80
N GLU A 103 20.11 -4.47 9.25
CA GLU A 103 19.41 -5.03 10.41
C GLU A 103 17.94 -5.32 10.07
N THR A 104 17.34 -6.30 10.73
CA THR A 104 15.91 -6.58 10.63
C THR A 104 15.12 -5.92 11.75
N GLU A 105 14.18 -5.04 11.41
CA GLU A 105 13.38 -4.25 12.34
C GLU A 105 11.92 -4.76 12.40
N SER A 106 11.29 -4.66 13.57
CA SER A 106 9.85 -4.96 13.70
C SER A 106 9.03 -3.80 13.14
N SER A 107 8.00 -4.11 12.36
CA SER A 107 7.17 -3.14 11.67
C SER A 107 5.71 -3.55 11.68
N ILE A 108 4.83 -2.57 11.88
CA ILE A 108 3.42 -2.71 11.55
C ILE A 108 3.26 -2.34 10.08
N HIS A 109 2.83 -3.29 9.27
CA HIS A 109 2.74 -3.13 7.83
C HIS A 109 1.37 -3.49 7.30
N GLY A 110 1.01 -2.93 6.15
CA GLY A 110 -0.32 -3.10 5.56
C GLY A 110 -0.30 -3.48 4.09
N PRO A 111 0.23 -4.65 3.71
CA PRO A 111 0.03 -5.18 2.36
C PRO A 111 -1.45 -5.40 2.02
N VAL A 112 -1.73 -5.68 0.75
CA VAL A 112 -3.06 -5.97 0.24
C VAL A 112 -3.20 -7.47 -0.01
N GLN A 113 -4.34 -8.04 0.38
CA GLN A 113 -4.77 -9.33 -0.15
C GLN A 113 -5.75 -9.11 -1.30
N ILE A 114 -5.48 -9.75 -2.44
CA ILE A 114 -6.25 -9.64 -3.68
C ILE A 114 -6.79 -11.03 -4.02
N LYS A 115 -8.06 -11.11 -4.42
CA LYS A 115 -8.67 -12.36 -4.86
C LYS A 115 -8.69 -12.45 -6.39
N VAL A 116 -7.91 -13.37 -6.96
CA VAL A 116 -7.90 -13.70 -8.40
C VAL A 116 -8.09 -15.20 -8.54
N ASP A 117 -8.86 -15.64 -9.52
CA ASP A 117 -9.12 -17.07 -9.81
C ASP A 117 -9.53 -17.94 -8.61
N GLY A 118 -10.18 -17.32 -7.62
CA GLY A 118 -10.65 -17.99 -6.41
C GLY A 118 -9.65 -18.01 -5.26
N GLU A 119 -8.39 -17.65 -5.50
CA GLU A 119 -7.29 -17.67 -4.52
C GLU A 119 -6.98 -16.26 -4.00
N TRP A 120 -6.49 -16.18 -2.76
CA TRP A 120 -6.02 -14.93 -2.16
C TRP A 120 -4.50 -14.85 -2.29
N ILE A 121 -4.03 -13.85 -3.01
CA ILE A 121 -2.61 -13.51 -3.14
C ILE A 121 -2.30 -12.23 -2.36
N VAL A 122 -1.09 -12.16 -1.82
CA VAL A 122 -0.56 -10.96 -1.19
C VAL A 122 0.09 -10.07 -2.25
N ALA A 123 -0.12 -8.77 -2.14
CA ALA A 123 0.54 -7.76 -2.95
C ALA A 123 0.88 -6.55 -2.07
N ASP A 124 2.16 -6.25 -1.93
CA ASP A 124 2.63 -5.08 -1.18
C ASP A 124 3.07 -3.97 -2.13
N PRO A 125 2.28 -2.91 -2.37
CA PRO A 125 2.69 -1.86 -3.31
C PRO A 125 3.76 -0.92 -2.76
N THR A 126 4.33 -1.19 -1.57
CA THR A 126 5.12 -0.21 -0.81
C THR A 126 6.43 0.18 -1.50
N TYR A 127 7.30 -0.77 -1.84
CA TYR A 127 8.65 -0.45 -2.29
C TYR A 127 8.74 -0.43 -3.82
N GLY A 128 9.03 0.75 -4.35
CA GLY A 128 9.18 0.98 -5.78
C GLY A 128 10.64 1.17 -6.20
N PRO A 129 10.88 1.54 -7.48
CA PRO A 129 12.22 1.76 -8.01
C PRO A 129 13.05 2.81 -7.26
N HIS A 130 12.39 3.73 -6.56
CA HIS A 130 13.02 4.83 -5.81
C HIS A 130 13.34 4.49 -4.35
N THR A 131 13.16 3.24 -3.94
CA THR A 131 13.40 2.78 -2.56
C THR A 131 14.27 1.52 -2.48
N THR A 132 14.89 1.10 -3.58
CA THR A 132 15.69 -0.13 -3.67
C THR A 132 16.89 -0.14 -2.73
N ASP A 133 17.45 1.03 -2.43
CA ASP A 133 18.55 1.18 -1.47
C ASP A 133 18.10 1.00 -0.01
N TYR A 134 16.79 1.04 0.25
CA TYR A 134 16.19 0.83 1.57
C TYR A 134 15.65 -0.60 1.72
N HIS A 135 14.95 -1.08 0.69
CA HIS A 135 14.32 -2.40 0.65
C HIS A 135 14.20 -2.87 -0.79
N ASP A 136 14.23 -4.18 -1.05
CA ASP A 136 13.96 -4.70 -2.39
C ASP A 136 12.63 -4.22 -2.93
N LYS A 137 12.61 -4.00 -4.25
CA LYS A 137 11.42 -3.61 -4.98
C LYS A 137 10.35 -4.67 -4.78
N SER A 138 9.14 -4.26 -4.41
CA SER A 138 8.05 -5.19 -4.17
C SER A 138 7.59 -5.86 -5.46
N GLU A 139 7.36 -7.17 -5.40
CA GLU A 139 6.85 -7.98 -6.50
C GLU A 139 5.41 -8.43 -6.23
N PHE A 140 4.66 -8.66 -7.31
CA PHE A 140 3.26 -9.06 -7.20
C PHE A 140 3.17 -10.53 -6.81
N GLY A 141 2.45 -10.85 -5.73
CA GLY A 141 2.35 -12.21 -5.21
C GLY A 141 3.44 -12.58 -4.20
N GLU A 142 4.41 -11.69 -3.96
CA GLU A 142 5.54 -11.95 -3.07
C GLU A 142 5.43 -11.19 -1.74
N GLU A 143 5.90 -11.82 -0.68
CA GLU A 143 5.99 -11.24 0.65
C GLU A 143 7.22 -10.32 0.75
N THR A 144 7.08 -9.17 1.41
CA THR A 144 8.17 -8.21 1.62
C THR A 144 8.79 -8.31 3.00
N TRP A 145 8.38 -9.28 3.81
CA TRP A 145 8.87 -9.48 5.17
C TRP A 145 9.69 -10.76 5.28
N GLU A 146 10.61 -10.79 6.24
CA GLU A 146 11.39 -11.98 6.56
C GLU A 146 10.62 -12.93 7.49
N GLU A 147 9.87 -12.36 8.44
CA GLU A 147 9.15 -13.12 9.46
C GLU A 147 7.79 -12.47 9.76
N LEU A 148 6.72 -13.25 9.62
CA LEU A 148 5.38 -12.85 10.05
C LEU A 148 5.17 -13.19 11.53
N GLN A 149 4.93 -12.18 12.36
CA GLN A 149 4.72 -12.38 13.81
C GLN A 149 3.23 -12.53 14.15
N SER A 150 2.38 -11.70 13.53
CA SER A 150 0.92 -11.79 13.69
C SER A 150 0.23 -11.11 12.52
N SER A 151 -1.02 -11.48 12.25
CA SER A 151 -1.81 -10.86 11.20
C SER A 151 -3.29 -10.69 11.55
N GLU A 152 -3.90 -9.70 10.92
CA GLU A 152 -5.33 -9.42 10.96
C GLU A 152 -5.82 -9.00 9.57
N LEU A 153 -7.02 -9.43 9.20
CA LEU A 153 -7.64 -9.05 7.94
C LEU A 153 -8.65 -7.94 8.17
N LYS A 154 -8.51 -6.85 7.42
CA LYS A 154 -9.33 -5.65 7.56
C LYS A 154 -9.95 -5.27 6.23
N HIS A 155 -11.25 -5.01 6.23
CA HIS A 155 -11.95 -4.47 5.06
C HIS A 155 -11.56 -3.02 4.77
N ASP A 156 -11.30 -2.26 5.84
CA ASP A 156 -10.75 -0.90 5.86
C ASP A 156 -10.09 -0.65 7.23
N LEU A 157 -9.25 0.39 7.35
CA LEU A 157 -8.65 0.80 8.61
C LEU A 157 -9.61 1.66 9.44
N ASP A 158 -9.71 1.36 10.73
CA ASP A 158 -10.55 2.09 11.67
C ASP A 158 -10.02 3.51 11.91
N ARG A 159 -10.91 4.50 12.04
CA ARG A 159 -10.53 5.92 12.28
C ARG A 159 -9.61 6.11 13.49
N SER A 160 -9.85 5.34 14.56
CA SER A 160 -9.04 5.38 15.78
C SER A 160 -7.62 4.88 15.54
N PHE A 161 -7.47 3.78 14.78
CA PHE A 161 -6.17 3.26 14.36
C PHE A 161 -5.42 4.30 13.54
N VAL A 162 -6.07 4.88 12.52
CA VAL A 162 -5.48 5.89 11.63
C VAL A 162 -5.03 7.12 12.41
N TRP A 163 -5.87 7.62 13.31
CA TRP A 163 -5.54 8.75 14.17
C TRP A 163 -4.35 8.44 15.09
N GLY A 164 -4.36 7.29 15.76
CA GLY A 164 -3.29 6.87 16.66
C GLY A 164 -1.96 6.66 15.93
N TYR A 165 -1.99 6.01 14.75
CA TYR A 165 -0.80 5.78 13.94
C TYR A 165 -0.21 7.10 13.42
N ASN A 166 -1.06 8.01 12.92
CA ASN A 166 -0.62 9.33 12.49
C ASN A 166 -0.04 10.15 13.66
N TYR A 167 -0.62 10.06 14.85
CA TYR A 167 -0.08 10.71 16.05
C TYR A 167 1.30 10.16 16.41
N ILE A 168 1.47 8.83 16.40
CA ILE A 168 2.76 8.18 16.66
C ILE A 168 3.82 8.63 15.64
N LEU A 169 3.48 8.62 14.35
CA LEU A 169 4.37 9.05 13.28
C LEU A 169 4.81 10.51 13.41
N GLN A 170 3.92 11.39 13.86
CA GLN A 170 4.21 12.82 13.94
C GLN A 170 4.96 13.21 15.21
N TYR A 171 4.65 12.58 16.35
CA TYR A 171 5.04 13.10 17.66
C TYR A 171 5.84 12.13 18.53
N VAL A 172 5.72 10.83 18.32
CA VAL A 172 6.21 9.83 19.29
C VAL A 172 7.41 9.06 18.78
N HIS A 173 7.40 8.65 17.50
CA HIS A 173 8.39 7.72 17.00
C HIS A 173 9.74 8.43 16.73
N PRO A 174 10.78 8.20 17.54
CA PRO A 174 12.05 8.94 17.43
C PRO A 174 12.73 8.72 16.07
N ASP A 175 12.56 7.52 15.50
CA ASP A 175 13.17 7.17 14.22
C ASP A 175 12.44 7.70 13.00
N VAL A 176 11.22 8.28 13.10
CA VAL A 176 10.56 8.81 11.89
C VAL A 176 11.38 9.93 11.27
N ARG A 177 12.08 10.74 12.07
CA ARG A 177 13.03 11.73 11.54
C ARG A 177 14.24 11.08 10.88
N SER A 178 14.75 10.00 11.46
CA SER A 178 15.87 9.22 10.93
C SER A 178 15.51 8.55 9.61
N ILE A 179 14.39 7.81 9.58
CA ILE A 179 13.85 7.15 8.39
C ILE A 179 13.54 8.18 7.31
N ARG A 180 12.89 9.31 7.63
CA ARG A 180 12.69 10.40 6.64
C ARG A 180 13.99 10.93 6.07
N LYS A 181 15.04 11.06 6.89
CA LYS A 181 16.36 11.51 6.44
C LYS A 181 17.01 10.49 5.52
N GLN A 182 16.93 9.20 5.87
CA GLN A 182 17.41 8.08 5.05
C GLN A 182 16.65 7.99 3.73
N LEU A 183 15.32 8.12 3.76
CA LEU A 183 14.49 8.12 2.56
C LEU A 183 14.84 9.29 1.65
N ARG A 184 15.06 10.48 2.20
CA ARG A 184 15.50 11.64 1.40
C ARG A 184 16.88 11.46 0.76
N SER A 185 17.78 10.65 1.35
CA SER A 185 19.09 10.39 0.73
C SER A 185 19.04 9.38 -0.42
N VAL A 186 18.01 8.53 -0.49
CA VAL A 186 17.87 7.51 -1.55
C VAL A 186 16.84 7.90 -2.61
N GLN A 187 15.89 8.76 -2.25
CA GLN A 187 14.91 9.35 -3.16
C GLN A 187 15.54 10.54 -3.89
N ASN A 188 16.29 10.27 -4.96
CA ASN A 188 16.70 11.29 -5.92
C ASN A 188 15.47 11.80 -6.71
N ILE A 189 14.69 12.71 -6.10
CA ILE A 189 13.56 13.42 -6.72
C ILE A 189 13.82 14.91 -6.66
#